data_AF-A0A4Q9R613-F1
#
_entry.id   AF-A0A4Q9R613-F1
#
_cell.length_a   1.000
_cell.length_b   1.000
_cell.length_c   1.000
_cell.angle_alpha   90.00
_cell.angle_beta   90.00
_cell.angle_gamma   90.00
#
_symmetry.space_group_name_H-M   'P 1'
#
loop_
_entity.id
_entity.type
_entity.pdbx_description
1 polymer ?
#
loop_
_entity_poly.entity_id
_entity_poly.type
_entity_poly.pdbx_seq_one_letter_code
_entity_poly.pdbx_strand_id
1 'polypeptide(L)'
;MLLAWAVLGVQLATPKVASGPFYAATEHHLGVTRWEAAPRLGLDAWTTKFASGDTVGAKATAVPKGFSSADDFARFGADTRDGLTRAGYGNVEPILQGSAVTGQSFRTGQAFDVGRVSDFDIALASPELLQRAQSLGIGLRSGGARTGPLSARDLQALGLKDLASQLSSRAGREVNFMIYDSAATATGRAPSVALPK
;
A
#
# COMPACT_ATOMS: atom_id res chain seq x y z
N MET A 1 58.89 5.84 -17.64
CA MET A 1 57.59 6.38 -18.11
C MET A 1 56.99 5.35 -19.05
N LEU A 2 55.91 4.70 -18.61
CA LEU A 2 55.23 3.58 -19.28
C LEU A 2 53.98 4.10 -20.00
N LEU A 3 53.86 3.79 -21.29
CA LEU A 3 52.62 3.92 -22.07
C LEU A 3 52.68 2.93 -23.23
N ALA A 4 51.92 1.84 -23.13
CA ALA A 4 51.54 1.03 -24.28
C ALA A 4 50.27 0.19 -24.00
N TRP A 5 49.14 0.74 -24.48
CA TRP A 5 48.02 0.07 -25.17
C TRP A 5 47.66 -1.38 -24.80
N ALA A 6 46.51 -1.55 -24.12
CA ALA A 6 45.81 -2.81 -24.03
C ALA A 6 44.61 -2.83 -25.01
N VAL A 7 44.58 -3.86 -25.85
CA VAL A 7 43.57 -4.13 -26.89
C VAL A 7 42.33 -4.79 -26.28
N LEU A 8 41.18 -4.31 -26.76
CA LEU A 8 39.82 -4.67 -26.43
C LEU A 8 39.47 -6.10 -26.90
N GLY A 9 39.15 -7.01 -25.97
CA GLY A 9 38.57 -8.32 -26.27
C GLY A 9 37.05 -8.28 -26.16
N VAL A 10 36.36 -8.42 -27.29
CA VAL A 10 34.90 -8.56 -27.37
C VAL A 10 34.54 -10.04 -27.16
N GLN A 11 33.89 -10.38 -26.04
CA GLN A 11 33.29 -11.70 -25.83
C GLN A 11 31.81 -11.63 -26.25
N LEU A 12 31.48 -12.26 -27.38
CA LEU A 12 30.11 -12.47 -27.82
C LEU A 12 29.46 -13.53 -26.92
N ALA A 13 28.45 -13.13 -26.13
CA ALA A 13 27.61 -14.05 -25.38
C ALA A 13 26.56 -14.67 -26.31
N THR A 14 26.55 -16.00 -26.42
CA THR A 14 25.51 -16.77 -27.10
C THR A 14 24.25 -16.89 -26.23
N PRO A 15 23.03 -16.92 -26.80
CA PRO A 15 21.82 -17.12 -26.02
C PRO A 15 21.69 -18.59 -25.60
N LYS A 16 21.58 -18.80 -24.28
CA LYS A 16 21.28 -20.10 -23.68
C LYS A 16 19.78 -20.40 -23.87
N VAL A 17 19.48 -21.30 -24.81
CA VAL A 17 18.15 -21.87 -25.00
C VAL A 17 17.84 -22.79 -23.82
N ALA A 18 16.84 -22.43 -23.02
CA ALA A 18 16.30 -23.29 -21.97
C ALA A 18 15.18 -24.15 -22.56
N SER A 19 15.50 -25.42 -22.81
CA SER A 19 14.55 -26.50 -23.09
C SER A 19 13.88 -26.96 -21.80
N GLY A 20 12.56 -26.83 -21.72
CA GLY A 20 11.70 -27.40 -20.67
C GLY A 20 10.46 -28.05 -21.31
N PRO A 21 9.95 -29.17 -20.75
CA PRO A 21 9.09 -30.09 -21.47
C PRO A 21 7.65 -29.58 -21.65
N PHE A 22 7.13 -29.84 -22.85
CA PHE A 22 5.71 -29.84 -23.18
C PHE A 22 4.96 -30.82 -22.28
N TYR A 23 3.99 -30.34 -21.51
CA TYR A 23 2.92 -31.19 -21.00
C TYR A 23 1.71 -31.05 -21.93
N ALA A 24 1.49 -32.09 -22.72
CA ALA A 24 0.23 -32.36 -23.38
C ALA A 24 -0.81 -32.71 -22.30
N ALA A 25 -1.94 -32.00 -22.28
CA ALA A 25 -3.11 -32.41 -21.53
C ALA A 25 -4.06 -33.12 -22.50
N THR A 26 -4.05 -34.44 -22.43
CA THR A 26 -5.01 -35.35 -23.04
C THR A 26 -6.40 -35.08 -22.47
N GLU A 27 -7.39 -34.95 -23.35
CA GLU A 27 -8.81 -34.94 -23.00
C GLU A 27 -9.22 -36.26 -22.37
N HIS A 28 -9.93 -36.20 -21.25
CA HIS A 28 -10.81 -37.26 -20.80
C HIS A 28 -12.16 -36.67 -20.46
N HIS A 29 -13.13 -36.99 -21.32
CA HIS A 29 -14.56 -36.96 -21.02
C HIS A 29 -14.82 -37.70 -19.70
N LEU A 30 -15.75 -37.17 -18.88
CA LEU A 30 -16.77 -37.91 -18.14
C LEU A 30 -17.58 -36.94 -17.24
N GLY A 31 -18.91 -37.02 -17.37
CA GLY A 31 -19.83 -36.85 -16.23
C GLY A 31 -20.35 -35.44 -15.92
N VAL A 32 -21.31 -34.95 -16.70
CA VAL A 32 -22.21 -33.88 -16.25
C VAL A 32 -23.18 -34.46 -15.23
N THR A 33 -23.03 -34.11 -13.95
CA THR A 33 -24.08 -34.32 -12.95
C THR A 33 -24.66 -32.98 -12.51
N ARG A 34 -25.96 -32.88 -12.79
CA ARG A 34 -26.94 -31.88 -12.39
C ARG A 34 -26.82 -31.55 -10.89
N TRP A 35 -26.57 -30.29 -10.56
CA TRP A 35 -26.80 -29.78 -9.21
C TRP A 35 -28.22 -29.24 -9.10
N GLU A 36 -29.04 -29.96 -8.33
CA GLU A 36 -30.32 -29.51 -7.80
C GLU A 36 -30.17 -28.25 -6.95
N ALA A 37 -31.19 -27.42 -7.00
CA ALA A 37 -31.35 -26.21 -6.21
C ALA A 37 -31.46 -26.53 -4.71
N ALA A 38 -30.75 -25.74 -3.89
CA ALA A 38 -31.01 -25.62 -2.46
C ALA A 38 -31.58 -24.22 -2.16
N PRO A 39 -32.51 -24.10 -1.18
CA PRO A 39 -33.40 -22.96 -1.05
C PRO A 39 -32.71 -21.75 -0.43
N ARG A 40 -33.07 -20.57 -0.96
CA ARG A 40 -32.77 -19.26 -0.38
C ARG A 40 -33.62 -19.08 0.89
N LEU A 41 -33.00 -19.26 2.07
CA LEU A 41 -33.49 -18.63 3.29
C LEU A 41 -32.85 -17.25 3.40
N GLY A 42 -33.70 -16.23 3.28
CA GLY A 42 -33.33 -14.84 3.49
C GLY A 42 -33.13 -14.54 4.98
N LEU A 43 -32.23 -13.59 5.22
CA LEU A 43 -32.42 -12.57 6.23
C LEU A 43 -31.91 -11.22 5.69
N ASP A 44 -32.88 -10.43 5.22
CA ASP A 44 -33.09 -8.99 5.48
C ASP A 44 -32.39 -8.45 6.74
N ALA A 45 -31.97 -7.20 6.87
CA ALA A 45 -32.02 -5.95 6.13
C ALA A 45 -30.67 -5.24 6.45
N TRP A 46 -30.10 -4.37 5.63
CA TRP A 46 -30.25 -2.91 5.70
C TRP A 46 -29.84 -2.37 4.33
N THR A 47 -30.82 -2.08 3.49
CA THR A 47 -30.65 -1.41 2.20
C THR A 47 -30.90 0.09 2.38
N THR A 48 -29.83 0.89 2.46
CA THR A 48 -29.95 2.33 2.22
C THR A 48 -29.76 2.57 0.72
N LYS A 49 -30.87 2.87 0.07
CA LYS A 49 -30.98 3.17 -1.36
C LYS A 49 -30.38 4.56 -1.64
N PHE A 50 -29.20 4.60 -2.25
CA PHE A 50 -28.76 5.77 -3.01
C PHE A 50 -28.87 5.46 -4.49
N ALA A 51 -29.85 6.10 -5.13
CA ALA A 51 -30.00 6.11 -6.57
C ALA A 51 -29.06 7.16 -7.15
N SER A 52 -28.15 6.75 -8.04
CA SER A 52 -27.74 7.38 -9.30
C SER A 52 -26.41 6.75 -9.72
N GLY A 53 -26.39 6.16 -10.91
CA GLY A 53 -25.31 5.34 -11.40
C GLY A 53 -24.02 6.11 -11.65
N ASP A 54 -22.93 5.51 -11.20
CA ASP A 54 -21.67 5.37 -11.93
C ASP A 54 -20.93 4.17 -11.35
N THR A 55 -20.99 3.04 -12.04
CA THR A 55 -20.33 1.80 -11.64
C THR A 55 -18.85 1.85 -12.02
N VAL A 56 -18.01 2.26 -11.08
CA VAL A 56 -16.66 1.72 -10.95
C VAL A 56 -16.68 0.88 -9.68
N GLY A 57 -16.49 -0.43 -9.81
CA GLY A 57 -16.72 -1.40 -8.73
C GLY A 57 -15.86 -1.15 -7.49
N ALA A 58 -16.37 -0.35 -6.55
CA ALA A 58 -15.90 -0.35 -5.18
C ALA A 58 -16.41 -1.64 -4.52
N LYS A 59 -15.55 -2.68 -4.50
CA LYS A 59 -15.67 -3.79 -3.55
C LYS A 59 -15.96 -3.14 -2.20
N ALA A 60 -17.07 -3.47 -1.54
CA ALA A 60 -17.38 -2.93 -0.22
C ALA A 60 -16.15 -3.11 0.67
N THR A 61 -15.40 -2.04 0.88
CA THR A 61 -14.10 -2.09 1.52
C THR A 61 -14.40 -2.33 2.97
N ALA A 62 -14.19 -3.56 3.43
CA ALA A 62 -14.21 -3.87 4.85
C ALA A 62 -13.36 -2.81 5.55
N VAL A 63 -13.93 -2.19 6.59
CA VAL A 63 -13.25 -1.16 7.38
C VAL A 63 -11.88 -1.72 7.80
N PRO A 64 -10.76 -1.03 7.49
CA PRO A 64 -9.45 -1.53 7.86
C PRO A 64 -9.34 -1.80 9.36
N LYS A 65 -8.50 -2.76 9.74
CA LYS A 65 -8.29 -3.11 11.14
C LYS A 65 -7.73 -1.91 11.91
N GLY A 66 -8.15 -1.78 13.16
CA GLY A 66 -7.77 -0.66 14.02
C GLY A 66 -8.73 0.54 13.97
N PHE A 67 -9.70 0.55 13.03
CA PHE A 67 -10.82 1.51 13.04
C PHE A 67 -12.08 0.86 13.60
N SER A 68 -12.84 1.64 14.36
CA SER A 68 -14.09 1.19 14.98
C SER A 68 -15.27 1.14 13.99
N SER A 69 -15.22 1.97 12.94
CA SER A 69 -16.28 2.13 11.95
C SER A 69 -15.76 2.77 10.66
N ALA A 70 -16.59 2.79 9.62
CA ALA A 70 -16.28 3.51 8.39
C ALA A 70 -16.16 5.03 8.63
N ASP A 71 -16.96 5.59 9.52
CA ASP A 71 -16.91 7.01 9.89
C ASP A 71 -15.61 7.36 10.62
N ASP A 72 -15.13 6.47 11.49
CA ASP A 72 -13.84 6.63 12.17
C ASP A 72 -12.68 6.64 11.17
N PHE A 73 -12.71 5.73 10.20
CA PHE A 73 -11.75 5.70 9.10
C PHE A 73 -11.83 6.96 8.22
N ALA A 74 -13.03 7.42 7.90
CA ALA A 74 -13.23 8.64 7.11
C ALA A 74 -12.69 9.88 7.83
N ARG A 75 -12.97 10.02 9.13
CA ARG A 75 -12.44 11.15 9.92
C ARG A 75 -10.92 11.09 10.06
N PHE A 76 -10.33 9.89 10.19
CA PHE A 76 -8.87 9.74 10.15
C PHE A 76 -8.29 10.19 8.80
N GLY A 77 -8.97 9.86 7.70
CA GLY A 77 -8.62 10.35 6.36
C GLY A 77 -8.66 11.88 6.26
N ALA A 78 -9.74 12.50 6.72
CA ALA A 78 -9.89 13.96 6.75
C ALA A 78 -8.79 14.63 7.59
N ASP A 79 -8.58 14.18 8.83
CA ASP A 79 -7.52 14.68 9.71
C ASP A 79 -6.12 14.59 9.05
N THR A 80 -5.86 13.49 8.35
CA THR A 80 -4.58 13.27 7.65
C THR A 80 -4.41 14.29 6.53
N ARG A 81 -5.43 14.49 5.70
CA ARG A 81 -5.39 15.44 4.57
C ARG A 81 -5.32 16.89 5.04
N ASP A 82 -6.05 17.25 6.08
CA ASP A 82 -5.99 18.57 6.70
C ASP A 82 -4.60 18.85 7.28
N GLY A 83 -4.01 17.86 7.93
CA GLY A 83 -2.65 17.92 8.44
C GLY A 83 -1.61 18.10 7.36
N LEU A 84 -1.69 17.32 6.28
CA LEU A 84 -0.81 17.43 5.12
C LEU A 84 -0.95 18.82 4.48
N THR A 85 -2.18 19.31 4.33
CA THR A 85 -2.45 20.65 3.79
C THR A 85 -1.83 21.75 4.66
N ARG A 86 -2.00 21.68 5.99
CA ARG A 86 -1.36 22.61 6.94
C ARG A 86 0.16 22.57 6.88
N ALA A 87 0.76 21.41 6.57
CA ALA A 87 2.19 21.25 6.37
C ALA A 87 2.68 21.70 4.97
N GLY A 88 1.79 22.17 4.09
CA GLY A 88 2.11 22.62 2.74
C GLY A 88 2.10 21.52 1.67
N TYR A 89 1.49 20.37 1.97
CA TYR A 89 1.47 19.17 1.12
C TYR A 89 0.06 18.74 0.71
N GLY A 90 -0.79 19.70 0.34
CA GLY A 90 -2.20 19.43 -0.01
C GLY A 90 -2.43 18.57 -1.26
N ASN A 91 -1.40 18.35 -2.08
CA ASN A 91 -1.44 17.48 -3.27
C ASN A 91 -1.00 16.03 -2.98
N VAL A 92 -0.60 15.71 -1.75
CA VAL A 92 -0.20 14.35 -1.36
C VAL A 92 -1.41 13.45 -1.26
N GLU A 93 -1.31 12.24 -1.83
CA GLU A 93 -2.31 11.20 -1.65
C GLU A 93 -1.89 10.23 -0.53
N PRO A 94 -2.57 10.25 0.63
CA PRO A 94 -2.30 9.33 1.72
C PRO A 94 -3.02 7.99 1.53
N ILE A 95 -2.28 6.90 1.72
CA ILE A 95 -2.73 5.53 1.48
C ILE A 95 -2.39 4.68 2.72
N LEU A 96 -3.39 4.06 3.34
CA LEU A 96 -3.18 3.10 4.40
C LEU A 96 -2.64 1.79 3.82
N GLN A 97 -1.61 1.23 4.46
CA GLN A 97 -0.96 0.00 4.03
C GLN A 97 -0.78 -1.00 5.17
N GLY A 98 -0.28 -2.16 4.80
CA GLY A 98 0.28 -3.12 5.75
C GLY A 98 -0.77 -3.84 6.56
N SER A 99 -0.46 -4.06 7.83
CA SER A 99 -1.23 -5.00 8.66
C SER A 99 -2.65 -4.55 8.96
N ALA A 100 -2.93 -3.24 8.91
CA ALA A 100 -4.28 -2.70 9.03
C ALA A 100 -5.18 -3.11 7.84
N VAL A 101 -4.59 -3.27 6.65
CA VAL A 101 -5.32 -3.66 5.43
C VAL A 101 -5.44 -5.18 5.32
N THR A 102 -4.39 -5.92 5.64
CA THR A 102 -4.35 -7.38 5.48
C THR A 102 -4.88 -8.15 6.69
N GLY A 103 -4.94 -7.51 7.86
CA GLY A 103 -5.20 -8.16 9.14
C GLY A 103 -4.02 -8.95 9.71
N GLN A 104 -2.83 -8.87 9.11
CA GLN A 104 -1.64 -9.59 9.57
C GLN A 104 -0.33 -8.85 9.26
N SER A 105 0.64 -8.97 10.15
CA SER A 105 2.00 -8.44 9.99
C SER A 105 2.69 -9.09 8.81
N PHE A 106 3.22 -8.27 7.88
CA PHE A 106 4.04 -8.79 6.77
C PHE A 106 5.35 -9.41 7.26
N ARG A 107 5.92 -8.91 8.36
CA ARG A 107 7.21 -9.38 8.89
C ARG A 107 7.09 -10.71 9.65
N THR A 108 6.02 -10.87 10.44
CA THR A 108 5.91 -11.97 11.40
C THR A 108 4.75 -12.92 11.13
N GLY A 109 3.84 -12.58 10.21
CA GLY A 109 2.61 -13.33 9.97
C GLY A 109 1.60 -13.26 11.13
N GLN A 110 1.92 -12.58 12.22
CA GLN A 110 1.03 -12.45 13.37
C GLN A 110 -0.20 -11.62 13.00
N ALA A 111 -1.37 -12.06 13.47
CA ALA A 111 -2.62 -11.34 13.31
C ALA A 111 -2.56 -9.92 13.91
N PHE A 112 -3.36 -9.03 13.35
CA PHE A 112 -3.50 -7.67 13.82
C PHE A 112 -4.05 -7.65 15.26
N ASP A 113 -3.34 -6.95 16.13
CA ASP A 113 -3.66 -6.73 17.55
C ASP A 113 -3.76 -8.00 18.41
N VAL A 114 -3.06 -9.07 18.03
CA VAL A 114 -2.92 -10.28 18.85
C VAL A 114 -1.58 -10.26 19.59
N GLY A 115 -1.63 -10.05 20.91
CA GLY A 115 -0.45 -10.01 21.79
C GLY A 115 0.44 -8.77 21.62
N ARG A 116 -0.06 -7.75 20.89
CA ARG A 116 0.60 -6.46 20.64
C ARG A 116 -0.43 -5.42 20.21
N VAL A 117 -0.04 -4.15 20.18
CA VAL A 117 -0.75 -3.12 19.42
C VAL A 117 -0.04 -2.95 18.08
N SER A 118 -0.78 -3.04 16.99
CA SER A 118 -0.26 -2.88 15.63
C SER A 118 -0.25 -1.41 15.25
N ASP A 119 0.77 -1.01 14.52
CA ASP A 119 0.93 0.32 13.94
C ASP A 119 0.07 0.51 12.68
N PHE A 120 -0.08 1.76 12.28
CA PHE A 120 -0.61 2.17 10.99
C PHE A 120 0.52 2.64 10.09
N ASP A 121 0.70 1.95 8.97
CA ASP A 121 1.58 2.39 7.90
C ASP A 121 0.79 3.26 6.92
N ILE A 122 1.21 4.52 6.76
CA ILE A 122 0.62 5.46 5.80
C ILE A 122 1.66 5.80 4.74
N ALA A 123 1.40 5.36 3.52
CA ALA A 123 2.16 5.78 2.34
C ALA A 123 1.68 7.16 1.89
N LEU A 124 2.60 8.11 1.79
CA LEU A 124 2.41 9.46 1.27
C LEU A 124 2.90 9.49 -0.18
N ALA A 125 1.98 9.43 -1.13
CA ALA A 125 2.32 9.45 -2.55
C ALA A 125 2.41 10.90 -3.06
N SER A 126 3.62 11.34 -3.39
CA SER A 126 3.89 12.59 -4.10
C SER A 126 5.34 12.62 -4.57
N PRO A 127 5.59 12.86 -5.88
CA PRO A 127 6.95 13.02 -6.38
C PRO A 127 7.63 14.26 -5.80
N GLU A 128 6.89 15.36 -5.55
CA GLU A 128 7.42 16.59 -4.97
C GLU A 128 7.84 16.39 -3.51
N LEU A 129 7.03 15.69 -2.71
CA LEU A 129 7.37 15.37 -1.32
C LEU A 129 8.58 14.43 -1.25
N LEU A 130 8.69 13.47 -2.17
CA LEU A 130 9.85 12.58 -2.24
C LEU A 130 11.13 13.34 -2.61
N GLN A 131 11.05 14.23 -3.59
CA GLN A 131 12.16 15.10 -3.97
C GLN A 131 12.57 16.01 -2.79
N ARG A 132 11.59 16.54 -2.05
CA ARG A 132 11.86 17.33 -0.84
C ARG A 132 12.57 16.48 0.20
N ALA A 133 12.12 15.27 0.46
CA ALA A 133 12.77 14.35 1.40
C ALA A 133 14.22 14.06 0.99
N GLN A 134 14.47 13.79 -0.30
CA GLN A 134 15.81 13.60 -0.84
C GLN A 134 16.70 14.84 -0.62
N SER A 135 16.17 16.05 -0.88
CA SER A 135 16.90 17.31 -0.67
C SER A 135 17.28 17.56 0.80
N LEU A 136 16.52 16.98 1.72
CA LEU A 136 16.77 17.04 3.17
C LEU A 136 17.73 15.93 3.65
N GLY A 137 18.23 15.10 2.74
CA GLY A 137 19.14 14.00 3.04
C GLY A 137 18.45 12.74 3.60
N ILE A 138 17.13 12.63 3.44
CA ILE A 138 16.39 11.44 3.87
C ILE A 138 16.70 10.28 2.91
N GLY A 139 17.10 9.14 3.48
CA GLY A 139 17.54 7.98 2.72
C GLY A 139 16.43 7.39 1.85
N LEU A 140 16.66 7.35 0.54
CA LEU A 140 15.77 6.69 -0.41
C LEU A 140 16.07 5.20 -0.54
N ARG A 141 15.06 4.44 -0.97
CA ARG A 141 15.10 2.99 -1.21
C ARG A 141 14.49 2.66 -2.57
N SER A 142 14.57 1.40 -2.97
CA SER A 142 13.96 0.90 -4.21
C SER A 142 14.36 1.73 -5.45
N GLY A 143 15.67 2.01 -5.58
CA GLY A 143 16.18 2.80 -6.71
C GLY A 143 15.81 4.29 -6.69
N GLY A 144 15.34 4.81 -5.55
CA GLY A 144 14.94 6.22 -5.42
C GLY A 144 13.43 6.44 -5.42
N ALA A 145 12.62 5.40 -5.55
CA ALA A 145 11.16 5.54 -5.67
C ALA A 145 10.42 5.75 -4.34
N ARG A 146 11.10 5.63 -3.19
CA ARG A 146 10.48 5.77 -1.86
C ARG A 146 11.47 6.00 -0.73
N THR A 147 10.97 6.31 0.46
CA THR A 147 11.71 6.24 1.73
C THR A 147 11.48 4.92 2.48
N GLY A 148 12.21 4.70 3.58
CA GLY A 148 11.73 3.85 4.67
C GLY A 148 10.74 4.61 5.58
N PRO A 149 10.27 3.99 6.67
CA PRO A 149 9.54 4.71 7.71
C PRO A 149 10.34 5.94 8.16
N LEU A 150 9.68 7.10 8.19
CA LEU A 150 10.30 8.37 8.55
C LEU A 150 10.61 8.40 10.05
N SER A 151 11.85 8.75 10.40
CA SER A 151 12.23 8.94 11.80
C SER A 151 11.64 10.23 12.37
N ALA A 152 11.68 10.40 13.71
CA ALA A 152 11.28 11.65 14.35
C ALA A 152 12.04 12.88 13.81
N ARG A 153 13.32 12.71 13.44
CA ARG A 153 14.12 13.74 12.78
C ARG A 153 13.59 14.07 11.40
N ASP A 154 13.25 13.06 10.60
CA ASP A 154 12.73 13.24 9.24
C ASP A 154 11.36 13.92 9.26
N LEU A 155 10.48 13.50 10.16
CA LEU A 155 9.17 14.12 10.39
C LEU A 155 9.31 15.58 10.79
N GLN A 156 10.29 15.91 11.65
CA GLN A 156 10.57 17.30 12.02
C GLN A 156 11.09 18.11 10.82
N ALA A 157 12.02 17.56 10.04
CA ALA A 157 12.58 18.23 8.86
C ALA A 157 11.55 18.48 7.75
N LEU A 158 10.54 17.61 7.65
CA LEU A 158 9.42 17.74 6.73
C LEU A 158 8.24 18.53 7.31
N GLY A 159 8.27 18.95 8.57
CA GLY A 159 7.11 19.62 9.20
C GLY A 159 5.90 18.71 9.43
N LEU A 160 6.09 17.38 9.44
CA LEU A 160 5.04 16.36 9.62
C LEU A 160 4.97 15.82 11.06
N LYS A 161 5.83 16.29 11.97
CA LYS A 161 5.92 15.79 13.35
C LYS A 161 4.61 15.94 14.11
N ASP A 162 4.00 17.12 14.06
CA ASP A 162 2.76 17.39 14.78
C ASP A 162 1.59 16.59 14.21
N LEU A 163 1.57 16.40 12.88
CA LEU A 163 0.61 15.53 12.22
C LEU A 163 0.75 14.07 12.69
N ALA A 164 1.96 13.53 12.67
CA ALA A 164 2.23 12.16 13.11
C ALA A 164 1.80 11.94 14.57
N SER A 165 2.10 12.92 15.44
CA SER A 165 1.71 12.87 16.85
C SER A 165 0.20 12.95 17.04
N GLN A 166 -0.48 13.86 16.33
CA GLN A 166 -1.93 14.00 16.35
C GLN A 166 -2.62 12.70 15.93
N LEU A 167 -2.22 12.13 14.79
CA LEU A 167 -2.83 10.89 14.27
C LEU A 167 -2.55 9.69 15.18
N SER A 168 -1.33 9.58 15.72
CA SER A 168 -1.00 8.49 16.65
C SER A 168 -1.82 8.57 17.93
N SER A 169 -1.96 9.78 18.50
CA SER A 169 -2.80 10.02 19.67
C SER A 169 -4.27 9.69 19.39
N ARG A 170 -4.77 10.06 18.20
CA ARG A 170 -6.15 9.78 17.79
C ARG A 170 -6.40 8.28 17.60
N ALA A 171 -5.49 7.59 16.93
CA ALA A 171 -5.64 6.17 16.61
C ALA A 171 -5.32 5.24 17.80
N GLY A 172 -4.73 5.78 18.88
CA GLY A 172 -4.28 5.01 20.03
C GLY A 172 -3.15 4.02 19.69
N ARG A 173 -2.41 4.27 18.61
CA ARG A 173 -1.34 3.42 18.07
C ARG A 173 -0.36 4.26 17.27
N GLU A 174 0.84 3.75 17.07
CA GLU A 174 1.86 4.44 16.26
C GLU A 174 1.41 4.59 14.80
N VAL A 175 1.64 5.77 14.23
CA VAL A 175 1.43 6.06 12.80
C VAL A 175 2.78 6.30 12.14
N ASN A 176 3.14 5.41 11.22
CA ASN A 176 4.38 5.43 10.48
C ASN A 176 4.14 5.99 9.08
N PHE A 177 4.91 7.00 8.69
CA PHE A 177 4.86 7.55 7.34
C PHE A 177 5.98 7.00 6.47
N MET A 178 5.66 6.69 5.21
CA MET A 178 6.62 6.39 4.16
C MET A 178 6.28 7.21 2.93
N ILE A 179 7.26 7.84 2.29
CA ILE A 179 7.01 8.65 1.09
C ILE A 179 7.28 7.79 -0.14
N TYR A 180 6.39 7.88 -1.13
CA TYR A 180 6.49 7.21 -2.42
C TYR A 180 6.40 8.24 -3.54
N ASP A 181 7.05 7.96 -4.67
CA ASP A 181 6.99 8.82 -5.86
C ASP A 181 5.58 8.90 -6.47
N SER A 182 4.77 7.86 -6.29
CA SER A 182 3.42 7.76 -6.84
C SER A 182 2.55 6.77 -6.07
N ALA A 183 1.23 6.91 -6.24
CA ALA A 183 0.26 5.97 -5.67
C ALA A 183 0.46 4.56 -6.25
N ALA A 184 0.80 4.45 -7.55
CA ALA A 184 1.03 3.18 -8.22
C ALA A 184 2.19 2.40 -7.58
N THR A 185 3.30 3.08 -7.26
CA THR A 185 4.44 2.48 -6.56
C THR A 185 4.05 2.02 -5.16
N ALA A 186 3.25 2.81 -4.44
CA ALA A 186 2.76 2.44 -3.12
C ALA A 186 1.87 1.19 -3.20
N THR A 187 0.82 1.21 -4.03
CA THR A 187 -0.15 0.11 -4.14
C THR A 187 0.45 -1.16 -4.73
N GLY A 188 1.45 -1.04 -5.61
CA GLY A 188 2.17 -2.19 -6.16
C GLY A 188 3.07 -2.90 -5.13
N ARG A 189 3.43 -2.22 -4.02
CA ARG A 189 4.35 -2.77 -3.01
C ARG A 189 3.66 -3.52 -1.89
N ALA A 190 2.47 -3.09 -1.49
CA ALA A 190 1.75 -3.65 -0.37
C ALA A 190 0.23 -3.53 -0.57
N PRO A 191 -0.57 -4.45 0.00
CA PRO A 191 -2.01 -4.26 0.11
C PRO A 191 -2.33 -2.89 0.72
N SER A 192 -3.21 -2.16 0.05
CA SER A 192 -3.40 -0.73 0.26
C SER A 192 -4.87 -0.35 0.17
N VAL A 193 -5.25 0.68 0.93
CA VAL A 193 -6.54 1.35 0.84
C VAL A 193 -6.28 2.85 0.87
N ALA A 194 -6.71 3.59 -0.16
CA ALA A 194 -6.62 5.05 -0.15
C ALA A 194 -7.46 5.60 1.02
N LEU A 195 -6.96 6.60 1.73
CA LEU A 195 -7.76 7.22 2.78
C LEU A 195 -8.94 7.97 2.15
N PRO A 196 -10.13 7.94 2.77
CA PRO A 196 -11.27 8.73 2.27
C PRO A 196 -10.94 10.22 2.17
N LYS A 197 -11.66 10.91 1.29
CA LYS A 197 -11.64 12.37 1.20
C LYS A 197 -12.66 12.97 2.15
#